data_AF-A0A7Y5E571-F1
#
_entry.id   AF-A0A7Y5E571-F1
#
_cell.length_a   1.000
_cell.length_b   1.000
_cell.length_c   1.000
_cell.angle_alpha   90.00
_cell.angle_beta   90.00
_cell.angle_gamma   90.00
#
_symmetry.space_group_name_H-M   'P 1'
#
loop_
_entity.id
_entity.type
_entity.pdbx_description
1 polymer ?
#
loop_
_entity_poly.entity_id
_entity_poly.type
_entity_poly.pdbx_seq_one_letter_code
_entity_poly.pdbx_strand_id
1 'polypeptide(L)'
;MNLERMMEDLRALGRESRELKALLRTTWREPMGDLQRRACVVRYRTTELLVCRAHLRGRVHVARKPRDFAGESWDASAYAARIAARVAEAYPDAPLPAAEVA
;
A
#
# COMPACT_ATOMS: atom_id res chain seq x y z
N MET A 1 12.74 -9.10 -3.59
CA MET A 1 11.59 -8.20 -3.81
C MET A 1 12.12 -6.83 -4.21
N ASN A 2 11.65 -6.27 -5.33
CA ASN A 2 12.12 -4.98 -5.84
C ASN A 2 11.62 -3.82 -4.95
N LEU A 3 12.48 -3.37 -4.03
CA LEU A 3 12.16 -2.32 -3.06
C LEU A 3 12.07 -0.94 -3.69
N GLU A 4 12.86 -0.67 -4.73
CA GLU A 4 12.89 0.64 -5.39
C GLU A 4 11.54 0.93 -6.04
N ARG A 5 11.03 -0.02 -6.83
CA ARG A 5 9.70 0.08 -7.44
C ARG A 5 8.60 0.22 -6.38
N MET A 6 8.68 -0.56 -5.30
CA MET A 6 7.72 -0.45 -4.20
C MET A 6 7.73 0.96 -3.57
N MET A 7 8.91 1.57 -3.42
CA MET A 7 9.04 2.92 -2.88
C MET A 7 8.54 3.99 -3.85
N GLU A 8 8.70 3.80 -5.16
CA GLU A 8 8.12 4.66 -6.18
C GLU A 8 6.59 4.61 -6.18
N ASP A 9 6.01 3.42 -6.10
CA ASP A 9 4.57 3.23 -6.01
C ASP A 9 4.00 3.85 -4.73
N LEU A 10 4.69 3.73 -3.60
CA LEU A 10 4.32 4.44 -2.37
C LEU A 10 4.28 5.97 -2.57
N ARG A 11 5.25 6.55 -3.29
CA ARG A 11 5.26 7.98 -3.59
C ARG A 11 4.11 8.37 -4.53
N ALA A 12 3.82 7.55 -5.53
CA ALA A 12 2.72 7.76 -6.47
C ALA A 12 1.36 7.73 -5.76
N LEU A 13 1.11 6.69 -4.96
CA LEU A 13 -0.09 6.58 -4.12
C LEU A 13 -0.21 7.76 -3.15
N GLY A 14 0.91 8.24 -2.61
CA GLY A 14 0.94 9.43 -1.75
C GLY A 14 0.54 10.72 -2.46
N ARG A 15 0.86 10.88 -3.75
CA ARG A 15 0.39 12.00 -4.59
C ARG A 15 -1.11 11.87 -4.86
N GLU A 16 -1.53 10.71 -5.36
CA GLU A 16 -2.92 10.43 -5.68
C GLU A 16 -3.85 10.59 -4.46
N SER A 17 -3.41 10.13 -3.28
CA SER A 17 -4.17 10.29 -2.03
C SER A 17 -4.41 11.77 -1.69
N ARG A 18 -3.41 12.64 -1.92
CA ARG A 18 -3.54 14.08 -1.68
C ARG A 18 -4.47 14.73 -2.68
N GLU A 19 -4.35 14.39 -3.96
CA GLU A 19 -5.22 14.87 -5.03
C GLU A 19 -6.68 14.49 -4.80
N LEU A 20 -6.95 13.22 -4.51
CA LEU A 20 -8.31 12.74 -4.22
C LEU A 20 -8.90 13.43 -3.00
N LYS A 21 -8.12 13.62 -1.93
CA LYS A 21 -8.58 14.37 -0.75
C LYS A 21 -8.85 15.83 -1.06
N ALA A 22 -8.06 16.46 -1.93
CA ALA A 22 -8.29 17.83 -2.35
C ALA A 22 -9.62 17.95 -3.10
N LEU A 23 -9.87 17.06 -4.07
CA LEU A 23 -11.14 17.00 -4.81
C LEU A 23 -12.34 16.71 -3.88
N LEU A 24 -12.25 15.72 -3.00
CA LEU A 24 -13.34 15.36 -2.10
C LEU A 24 -13.69 16.47 -1.08
N ARG A 25 -12.79 17.42 -0.85
CA ARG A 25 -12.98 18.57 0.03
C ARG A 25 -13.58 19.79 -0.66
N THR A 26 -13.73 19.77 -2.00
CA THR A 26 -14.38 20.88 -2.70
C THR A 26 -15.90 20.82 -2.50
N THR A 27 -16.61 21.88 -2.88
CA THR A 27 -18.07 21.82 -3.01
C THR A 27 -18.47 20.78 -4.04
N TRP A 28 -19.40 19.89 -3.69
CA TRP A 28 -19.83 18.83 -4.59
C TRP A 28 -20.80 19.39 -5.62
N ARG A 29 -20.39 19.32 -6.89
CA ARG A 29 -21.25 19.67 -8.04
C ARG A 29 -21.81 18.43 -8.75
N GLU A 30 -21.19 17.29 -8.48
CA GLU A 30 -21.49 15.99 -9.08
C GLU A 30 -21.43 14.91 -7.97
N PRO A 31 -22.02 13.72 -8.20
CA PRO A 31 -21.87 12.59 -7.28
C PRO A 31 -20.40 12.19 -7.07
N MET A 32 -19.92 12.23 -5.83
CA MET A 32 -18.51 11.95 -5.48
C MET A 32 -18.19 10.47 -5.21
N GLY A 33 -19.16 9.57 -5.46
CA GLY A 33 -19.06 8.16 -5.09
C GLY A 33 -17.85 7.44 -5.69
N ASP A 34 -17.52 7.74 -6.95
CA ASP A 34 -16.33 7.16 -7.62
C ASP A 34 -15.03 7.66 -7.00
N LEU A 35 -14.94 8.95 -6.69
CA LEU A 35 -13.76 9.52 -6.04
C LEU A 35 -13.57 8.94 -4.63
N GLN A 36 -14.65 8.71 -3.88
CA GLN A 36 -14.61 8.07 -2.58
C GLN A 36 -14.15 6.62 -2.66
N ARG A 37 -14.69 5.84 -3.62
CA ARG A 37 -14.26 4.45 -3.88
C ARG A 37 -12.77 4.41 -4.23
N ARG A 38 -12.32 5.28 -5.14
CA ARG A 38 -10.91 5.39 -5.53
C ARG A 38 -10.02 5.77 -4.34
N ALA A 39 -10.43 6.74 -3.52
CA ALA A 39 -9.70 7.12 -2.32
C ALA A 39 -9.59 5.96 -1.32
N CYS A 40 -10.64 5.14 -1.20
CA CYS A 40 -10.62 3.94 -0.38
C CYS A 40 -9.59 2.92 -0.90
N VAL A 41 -9.60 2.63 -2.20
CA VAL A 41 -8.62 1.72 -2.84
C VAL A 41 -7.19 2.22 -2.64
N VAL A 42 -6.93 3.51 -2.87
CA VAL A 42 -5.61 4.12 -2.66
C VAL A 42 -5.16 3.99 -1.21
N ARG A 43 -6.06 4.22 -0.24
CA ARG A 43 -5.77 4.06 1.19
C ARG A 43 -5.40 2.61 1.53
N TYR A 44 -6.17 1.64 1.03
CA TYR A 44 -5.89 0.22 1.27
C TYR A 44 -4.52 -0.18 0.71
N ARG A 45 -4.26 0.13 -0.57
CA ARG A 45 -2.95 -0.16 -1.21
C ARG A 45 -1.79 0.51 -0.48
N THR A 46 -1.93 1.78 -0.10
CA THR A 46 -0.90 2.49 0.67
C THR A 46 -0.60 1.79 1.99
N THR A 47 -1.64 1.36 2.71
CA THR A 47 -1.49 0.64 3.98
C THR A 47 -0.76 -0.68 3.78
N GLU A 48 -1.08 -1.43 2.74
CA GLU A 48 -0.44 -2.72 2.45
C GLU A 48 1.07 -2.55 2.18
N LEU A 49 1.46 -1.56 1.39
CA LEU A 49 2.87 -1.28 1.14
C LEU A 49 3.60 -0.78 2.39
N LEU A 50 2.94 0.00 3.26
CA LEU A 50 3.51 0.41 4.55
C LEU A 50 3.67 -0.75 5.52
N VAL A 51 2.71 -1.69 5.56
CA VAL A 51 2.79 -2.94 6.32
C VAL A 51 3.97 -3.77 5.84
N CYS A 52 4.08 -3.99 4.53
CA CYS A 52 5.19 -4.74 3.95
C CYS A 52 6.53 -4.08 4.30
N ARG A 53 6.68 -2.77 4.07
CA ARG A 53 7.90 -2.02 4.40
C ARG A 53 8.28 -2.10 5.88
N ALA A 54 7.31 -2.03 6.79
CA ALA A 54 7.57 -2.18 8.21
C ALA A 54 8.01 -3.61 8.55
N HIS A 55 7.35 -4.61 7.99
CA HIS A 55 7.65 -6.02 8.20
C HIS A 55 9.08 -6.38 7.80
N LEU A 56 9.54 -5.91 6.63
CA LEU A 56 10.92 -6.09 6.16
C LEU A 56 11.98 -5.49 7.09
N ARG A 57 11.59 -4.54 7.94
CA ARG A 57 12.44 -3.90 8.94
C ARG A 57 12.29 -4.53 10.33
N GLY A 58 11.59 -5.65 10.45
CA GLY A 58 11.26 -6.29 11.73
C GLY A 58 10.30 -5.47 12.59
N ARG A 59 9.47 -4.60 11.98
CA ARG A 59 8.52 -3.73 12.69
C ARG A 59 7.07 -4.02 12.29
N VAL A 60 6.14 -3.63 13.16
CA VAL A 60 4.70 -3.73 12.93
C VAL A 60 4.13 -2.36 12.58
N HIS A 61 3.46 -2.26 11.43
CA HIS A 61 2.74 -1.03 11.05
C HIS A 61 1.32 -0.97 11.63
N VAL A 62 0.60 -2.09 11.57
CA VAL A 62 -0.77 -2.23 12.07
C VAL A 62 -0.72 -3.05 13.35
N ALA A 63 -0.65 -2.36 14.50
CA ALA A 63 -0.57 -3.03 15.80
C ALA A 63 -1.96 -3.42 16.35
N ARG A 64 -2.99 -2.64 16.02
CA ARG A 64 -4.37 -2.85 16.48
C ARG A 64 -5.18 -3.58 15.42
N LYS A 65 -6.13 -4.40 15.86
CA LYS A 65 -7.09 -5.09 14.99
C LYS A 65 -7.84 -4.07 14.10
N PRO A 66 -7.75 -4.18 12.77
CA PRO A 66 -8.58 -3.41 11.85
C PRO A 66 -10.07 -3.67 12.13
N ARG A 67 -10.90 -2.64 11.97
CA ARG A 67 -12.35 -2.73 12.25
C ARG A 67 -13.06 -3.76 11.36
N ASP A 68 -12.54 -3.95 10.15
CA ASP A 68 -13.00 -4.86 9.11
C ASP A 68 -12.30 -6.23 9.13
N PHE A 69 -11.48 -6.53 10.16
CA PHE A 69 -10.82 -7.83 10.27
C PHE A 69 -11.80 -8.93 10.69
N ALA A 70 -12.04 -9.87 9.76
CA ALA A 70 -12.97 -10.99 9.93
C ALA A 70 -12.37 -12.25 10.60
N GLY A 71 -11.09 -12.25 10.97
CA GLY A 71 -10.45 -13.40 11.61
C GLY A 71 -10.81 -13.54 13.10
N GLU A 72 -10.77 -14.78 13.58
CA GLU A 72 -11.13 -15.18 14.96
C GLU A 72 -10.17 -14.57 16.00
N SER A 73 -8.86 -14.64 15.75
CA SER A 73 -7.82 -14.06 16.60
C SER A 73 -6.99 -13.03 15.83
N TRP A 74 -6.68 -11.91 16.50
CA TRP A 74 -5.83 -10.86 15.92
C TRP A 74 -4.37 -11.11 16.26
N ASP A 75 -3.56 -11.35 15.23
CA ASP A 75 -2.11 -11.40 15.31
C ASP A 75 -1.53 -10.42 14.28
N ALA A 76 -0.91 -9.35 14.77
CA ALA A 76 -0.33 -8.31 13.94
C ALA A 76 0.88 -8.81 13.11
N SER A 77 1.64 -9.75 13.64
CA SER A 77 2.81 -10.34 12.97
C SER A 77 2.37 -11.28 11.86
N ALA A 78 1.41 -12.17 12.13
CA ALA A 78 0.84 -13.04 11.11
C ALA A 78 0.13 -12.23 10.01
N TYR A 79 -0.60 -11.17 10.38
CA TYR A 79 -1.18 -10.24 9.42
C TYR A 79 -0.10 -9.59 8.54
N ALA A 80 0.97 -9.07 9.14
CA ALA A 80 2.05 -8.42 8.39
C ALA A 80 2.77 -9.39 7.43
N ALA A 81 3.06 -10.62 7.88
CA ALA A 81 3.67 -11.66 7.05
C ALA A 81 2.79 -12.01 5.83
N ARG A 82 1.48 -12.20 6.04
CA ARG A 82 0.52 -12.48 4.96
C ARG A 82 0.46 -11.35 3.93
N ILE A 83 0.41 -10.09 4.41
CA ILE A 83 0.43 -8.93 3.52
C ILE A 83 1.74 -8.84 2.75
N ALA A 84 2.88 -9.05 3.42
CA ALA A 84 4.20 -9.01 2.79
C ALA A 84 4.36 -10.08 1.70
N ALA A 85 3.90 -11.32 1.94
CA ALA A 85 3.93 -12.40 0.96
C ALA A 85 3.14 -12.04 -0.31
N ARG A 86 1.88 -11.60 -0.15
CA ARG A 86 1.04 -11.18 -1.27
C ARG A 86 1.61 -9.97 -2.02
N VAL A 87 2.17 -8.99 -1.30
CA VAL A 87 2.81 -7.83 -1.92
C VAL A 87 4.04 -8.27 -2.71
N ALA A 88 4.85 -9.19 -2.19
CA ALA A 88 6.06 -9.66 -2.86
C ALA A 88 5.80 -10.23 -4.27
N GLU A 89 4.64 -10.89 -4.48
CA GLU A 89 4.20 -11.36 -5.81
C GLU A 89 4.10 -10.23 -6.83
N ALA A 90 3.69 -9.04 -6.40
CA ALA A 90 3.57 -7.85 -7.25
C ALA A 90 4.90 -7.10 -7.42
N TYR A 91 5.96 -7.46 -6.68
CA TYR A 91 7.28 -6.83 -6.72
C TYR A 91 8.42 -7.86 -6.86
N PRO A 92 8.40 -8.73 -7.90
CA PRO A 92 9.51 -9.61 -8.18
C PRO A 92 10.79 -8.79 -8.38
N ASP A 93 11.93 -9.35 -7.96
CA ASP A 93 13.22 -8.80 -8.34
C ASP A 93 13.29 -8.85 -9.87
N ALA A 94 13.37 -7.68 -10.49
CA ALA A 94 13.77 -7.64 -11.89
C ALA A 94 15.25 -8.04 -11.93
N PRO A 95 15.70 -8.83 -12.92
CA PRO A 95 17.13 -8.95 -13.15
C PRO A 95 17.67 -7.53 -13.37
N LEU A 96 18.77 -7.20 -12.66
CA LEU A 96 19.54 -5.99 -12.96
C LEU A 96 19.79 -5.99 -14.47
N PRO A 97 19.54 -4.91 -15.21
CA PRO A 97 19.96 -4.85 -16.60
C PRO A 97 21.45 -5.19 -16.61
N ALA A 98 21.82 -6.22 -17.38
CA ALA A 98 23.22 -6.60 -17.52
C ALA A 98 23.97 -5.31 -17.87
N ALA A 99 24.85 -4.87 -16.98
CA ALA A 99 25.66 -3.70 -17.22
C ALA A 99 26.36 -3.96 -18.56
N GLU A 100 26.06 -3.12 -19.56
CA GLU A 100 26.81 -3.13 -20.80
C GLU A 100 28.28 -2.91 -20.42
N VAL A 101 29.05 -3.98 -20.54
CA VAL A 101 30.51 -3.93 -20.43
C VAL A 101 30.96 -3.19 -21.68
N ALA A 102 31.24 -1.89 -21.51
CA ALA A 102 31.90 -1.06 -22.50
C ALA A 102 33.41 -1.37 -22.56
#